data_AF-A0A1X0S8Y8-F1
#
_entry.id   AF-A0A1X0S8Y8-F1
#
_cell.length_a   1.000
_cell.length_b   1.000
_cell.length_c   1.000
_cell.angle_alpha   90.00
_cell.angle_beta   90.00
_cell.angle_gamma   90.00
#
_symmetry.space_group_name_H-M   'P 1'
#
loop_
_entity.id
_entity.type
_entity.pdbx_description
1 polymer ?
#
loop_
_entity_poly.entity_id
_entity_poly.type
_entity_poly.pdbx_seq_one_letter_code
_entity_poly.pdbx_strand_id
1 'polypeptide(L)'
;MDRLTQLQDAIDAMARMFTNSIYYVHEKSSMAELNKDIPVSQPKIQADEPQVFKENMHELVSDLVKKAKEIDSLIEVLPGIQQTEEEQIAILKALEEENKLANQEYEDAVKEMGNKIDTMYIYISDRYLENVKAQINDTLRRIADEQSLQLQ
;
A
#
# COMPACT_ATOMS: atom_id res chain seq x y z
N MET A 1 5.97 2.72 0.60
CA MET A 1 7.16 2.55 1.44
C MET A 1 6.68 2.22 2.84
N ASP A 2 7.26 1.22 3.50
CA ASP A 2 6.87 0.84 4.86
C ASP A 2 7.17 1.97 5.87
N ARG A 3 6.39 2.08 6.95
CA ARG A 3 6.51 3.15 7.96
C ARG A 3 7.81 3.02 8.75
N LEU A 4 8.25 1.80 9.05
CA LEU A 4 9.52 1.57 9.72
C LEU A 4 10.68 1.98 8.82
N THR A 5 10.61 1.68 7.52
CA THR A 5 11.61 2.16 6.55
C THR A 5 11.65 3.70 6.48
N GLN A 6 10.49 4.36 6.43
CA GLN A 6 10.43 5.84 6.45
C GLN A 6 11.09 6.43 7.71
N LEU A 7 10.86 5.81 8.87
CA LEU A 7 11.49 6.24 10.12
C LEU A 7 13.01 6.06 10.08
N GLN A 8 13.50 4.93 9.56
CA GLN A 8 14.93 4.69 9.37
C GLN A 8 15.56 5.75 8.47
N ASP A 9 14.95 6.01 7.31
CA ASP A 9 15.42 7.04 6.38
C ASP A 9 15.44 8.44 7.03
N ALA A 10 14.44 8.75 7.85
CA ALA A 10 14.36 10.03 8.57
C ALA A 10 15.47 10.18 9.61
N ILE A 11 15.78 9.12 10.36
CA ILE A 11 16.89 9.07 11.34
C ILE A 11 18.24 9.22 10.62
N ASP A 12 18.44 8.51 9.52
CA ASP A 12 19.66 8.59 8.72
C ASP A 12 19.86 10.00 8.13
N ALA A 13 18.78 10.62 7.65
CA ALA A 13 18.81 12.00 7.20
C ALA A 13 19.17 12.96 8.33
N MET A 14 18.60 12.79 9.53
CA MET A 14 18.94 13.60 10.70
C MET A 14 20.41 13.45 11.09
N ALA A 15 20.96 12.23 11.07
CA ALA A 15 22.38 12.00 11.34
C ALA A 15 23.28 12.77 10.36
N ARG A 16 22.94 12.76 9.05
CA ARG A 16 23.63 13.56 8.03
C ARG A 16 23.51 15.06 8.30
N MET A 17 22.33 15.53 8.70
CA MET A 17 22.12 16.93 9.07
C MET A 17 22.99 17.33 10.25
N PHE A 18 23.17 16.47 11.27
CA PHE A 18 24.10 16.75 12.37
C PHE A 18 25.54 16.85 11.91
N THR A 19 26.02 15.90 11.11
CA THR A 19 27.39 15.94 10.58
C THR A 19 27.62 17.21 9.74
N ASN A 20 26.69 17.56 8.86
CA ASN A 20 26.78 18.77 8.05
C ASN A 20 26.70 20.04 8.89
N SER A 21 25.87 20.06 9.93
CA SER A 21 25.75 21.21 10.84
C SER A 21 27.03 21.43 11.65
N ILE A 22 27.61 20.37 12.19
CA ILE A 22 28.90 20.44 12.90
C ILE A 22 30.01 20.89 11.94
N TYR A 23 30.04 20.33 10.73
CA TYR A 23 31.00 20.74 9.72
C TYR A 23 30.85 22.23 9.35
N TYR A 24 29.62 22.70 9.16
CA TYR A 24 29.32 24.11 8.89
C TYR A 24 29.79 25.01 10.04
N VAL A 25 29.42 24.70 11.29
CA VAL A 25 29.85 25.46 12.47
C VAL A 25 31.37 25.50 12.57
N HIS A 26 32.03 24.35 12.40
CA HIS A 26 33.48 24.27 12.45
C HIS A 26 34.11 25.11 11.34
N GLU A 27 33.65 25.00 10.10
CA GLU A 27 34.29 25.63 8.95
C GLU A 27 33.99 27.12 8.81
N LYS A 28 32.77 27.51 9.15
CA LYS A 28 32.24 28.87 8.89
C LYS A 28 32.24 29.79 10.10
N SER A 29 32.59 29.29 11.29
CA SER A 29 32.77 30.15 12.47
C SER A 29 33.99 31.06 12.34
N SER A 30 33.81 32.33 12.70
CA SER A 30 34.89 33.30 12.84
C SER A 30 35.66 33.07 14.16
N MET A 31 36.94 33.44 14.20
CA MET A 31 37.71 33.48 15.45
C MET A 31 37.20 34.61 16.34
N ALA A 32 37.05 34.36 17.64
CA ALA A 32 36.67 35.37 18.61
C ALA A 32 37.90 36.08 19.18
N GLU A 33 37.87 37.41 19.24
CA GLU A 33 38.88 38.21 19.93
C GLU A 33 38.72 38.07 21.45
N LEU A 34 39.73 37.49 22.11
CA LEU A 34 39.78 37.35 23.58
C LEU A 34 40.21 38.66 24.27
N ASN A 35 40.98 39.50 23.59
CA ASN A 35 41.45 40.80 24.09
C ASN A 35 41.47 41.82 22.95
N LYS A 36 40.86 42.99 23.16
CA LYS A 36 40.80 44.09 22.18
C LYS A 36 42.17 44.71 21.86
N ASP A 37 43.15 44.51 22.73
CA ASP A 37 44.52 45.02 22.55
C ASP A 37 45.40 44.05 21.73
N ILE A 38 44.93 42.83 21.44
CA ILE A 38 45.65 41.82 20.67
C ILE A 38 44.81 41.45 19.45
N PRO A 39 45.08 42.04 18.27
CA PRO A 39 44.33 41.73 17.06
C PRO A 39 44.54 40.26 16.64
N VAL A 40 43.50 39.65 16.06
CA VAL A 40 43.62 38.30 15.49
C VAL A 40 44.61 38.32 14.32
N SER A 41 45.78 37.68 14.50
CA SER A 41 46.85 37.71 13.49
C SER A 41 46.48 37.08 12.14
N GLN A 42 45.52 36.15 12.10
CA GLN A 42 45.05 35.51 10.86
C GLN A 42 43.55 35.21 10.95
N PRO A 43 42.68 36.01 10.31
CA PRO A 43 41.27 35.69 10.21
C PRO A 43 41.07 34.40 9.41
N LYS A 44 40.13 33.56 9.84
CA LYS A 44 39.76 32.35 9.10
C LYS A 44 39.13 32.74 7.76
N ILE A 45 39.85 32.51 6.66
CA ILE A 45 39.47 32.95 5.30
C ILE A 45 38.10 32.41 4.86
N GLN A 46 37.71 31.22 5.35
CA GLN A 46 36.44 30.59 5.00
C GLN A 46 35.26 31.00 5.89
N ALA A 47 35.48 31.79 6.95
CA ALA A 47 34.42 32.20 7.86
C ALA A 47 33.37 33.03 7.14
N ASP A 48 32.11 32.81 7.47
CA ASP A 48 31.03 33.64 6.96
C ASP A 48 30.93 34.93 7.78
N GLU A 49 30.37 35.99 7.19
CA GLU A 49 30.06 37.22 7.91
C GLU A 49 29.13 36.92 9.10
N PRO A 50 29.28 37.59 10.26
CA PRO A 50 28.56 37.25 11.49
C PRO A 50 27.03 37.18 11.33
N GLN A 51 26.47 38.06 10.49
CA GLN A 51 25.03 38.07 10.22
C GLN A 51 24.59 36.86 9.38
N VAL A 52 25.35 36.53 8.33
CA VAL A 52 25.10 35.37 7.46
C VAL A 52 25.25 34.07 8.25
N PHE A 53 26.31 33.96 9.07
CA PHE A 53 26.52 32.81 9.94
C PHE A 53 25.36 32.61 10.92
N LYS A 54 24.85 33.69 11.52
CA LYS A 54 23.71 33.64 12.44
C LYS A 54 22.42 33.21 11.74
N GLU A 55 22.16 33.72 10.53
CA GLU A 55 20.99 33.35 9.73
C GLU A 55 21.03 31.87 9.33
N ASN A 56 22.16 31.40 8.78
CA ASN A 56 22.37 30.01 8.40
C ASN A 56 22.27 29.08 9.62
N MET A 57 22.80 29.50 10.78
CA MET A 57 22.64 28.73 12.01
C MET A 57 21.18 28.60 12.44
N HIS A 58 20.40 29.67 12.32
CA HIS A 58 18.98 29.63 12.64
C HIS A 58 18.21 28.69 11.69
N GLU A 59 18.55 28.69 10.40
CA GLU A 59 17.98 27.77 9.41
C GLU A 59 18.32 26.31 9.74
N LEU A 60 19.60 26.00 9.98
CA LEU A 60 20.04 24.64 10.36
C LEU A 60 19.32 24.11 11.60
N VAL A 61 19.19 24.93 12.65
CA VAL A 61 18.46 24.57 13.86
C VAL A 61 16.97 24.37 13.57
N SER A 62 16.37 25.28 12.78
CA SER A 62 14.96 25.15 12.40
C SER A 62 14.69 23.84 11.69
N ASP A 63 15.54 23.45 10.75
CA ASP A 63 15.39 22.23 9.98
C ASP A 63 15.62 20.97 10.83
N LEU A 64 16.62 20.98 11.72
CA LEU A 64 16.81 19.89 12.69
C LEU A 64 15.58 19.69 13.58
N VAL A 65 14.99 20.78 14.09
CA VAL A 65 13.77 20.72 14.91
C VAL A 65 12.58 20.20 14.11
N LYS A 66 12.41 20.64 12.85
CA LYS A 66 11.37 20.10 11.97
C LYS A 66 11.56 18.60 11.76
N LYS A 67 12.79 18.14 11.50
CA LYS A 67 13.09 16.73 11.28
C LYS A 67 12.84 15.89 12.54
N ALA A 68 13.13 16.44 13.73
CA ALA A 68 12.79 15.78 14.99
C ALA A 68 11.29 15.59 15.18
N LYS A 69 10.50 16.63 14.90
CA LYS A 69 9.04 16.53 14.95
C LYS A 69 8.48 15.53 13.93
N GLU A 70 9.07 15.47 12.74
CA GLU A 70 8.69 14.47 11.73
C GLU A 70 8.96 13.05 12.24
N ILE A 71 10.11 12.82 12.88
CA ILE A 71 10.45 11.54 13.53
C ILE A 71 9.44 11.20 14.63
N ASP A 72 9.09 12.15 15.49
CA ASP A 72 8.09 11.94 16.55
C ASP A 72 6.73 11.54 15.97
N SER A 73 6.25 12.27 14.95
CA SER A 73 5.01 11.94 14.26
C SER A 73 5.06 10.58 13.55
N LEU A 74 6.22 10.19 13.01
CA LEU A 74 6.41 8.86 12.41
C LEU A 74 6.32 7.75 13.46
N ILE A 75 6.89 7.97 14.65
CA ILE A 75 6.80 7.04 15.77
C ILE A 75 5.34 6.86 16.21
N GLU A 76 4.59 7.95 16.35
CA GLU A 76 3.17 7.91 16.79
C GLU A 76 2.27 7.07 15.85
N VAL A 77 2.59 7.05 14.55
CA VAL A 77 1.80 6.32 13.53
C VAL A 77 2.38 4.95 13.18
N LEU A 78 3.40 4.47 13.91
CA LEU A 78 3.91 3.12 13.70
C LEU A 78 2.80 2.09 14.00
N PRO A 79 2.60 1.10 13.12
CA PRO A 79 1.60 0.07 13.35
C PRO A 79 1.98 -0.79 14.56
N GLY A 80 0.99 -1.08 15.41
CA GLY A 80 1.15 -2.01 16.52
C GLY A 80 1.88 -1.48 17.76
N ILE A 81 2.36 -0.23 17.81
CA ILE A 81 3.14 0.25 18.99
C ILE A 81 2.32 0.33 20.27
N GLN A 82 1.00 0.38 20.15
CA GLN A 82 0.06 0.52 21.26
C GLN A 82 -0.42 -0.84 21.78
N GLN A 83 -0.01 -1.93 21.13
CA GLN A 83 -0.48 -3.29 21.42
C GLN A 83 0.69 -4.16 21.90
N THR A 84 0.41 -5.08 22.82
CA THR A 84 1.41 -6.08 23.18
C THR A 84 1.53 -7.14 22.08
N GLU A 85 2.64 -7.89 22.08
CA GLU A 85 2.85 -8.99 21.15
C GLU A 85 1.72 -10.04 21.27
N GLU A 86 1.29 -10.35 22.49
CA GLU A 86 0.20 -11.30 22.72
C GLU A 86 -1.13 -10.82 22.13
N GLU A 87 -1.44 -9.52 22.25
CA GLU A 87 -2.64 -8.92 21.65
C GLU A 87 -2.59 -8.98 20.12
N GLN A 88 -1.43 -8.67 19.53
CA GLN A 88 -1.23 -8.76 18.09
C GLN A 88 -1.39 -10.20 17.59
N ILE A 89 -0.82 -11.18 18.29
CA ILE A 89 -0.97 -12.61 17.98
C ILE A 89 -2.44 -13.04 18.10
N ALA A 90 -3.17 -12.55 19.11
CA ALA A 90 -4.59 -12.86 19.26
C ALA A 90 -5.43 -12.30 18.10
N ILE A 91 -5.13 -11.07 17.65
CA ILE A 91 -5.76 -10.46 16.48
C ILE A 91 -5.46 -11.27 15.23
N LEU A 92 -4.22 -11.70 15.03
CA LEU A 92 -3.84 -12.54 13.88
C LEU A 92 -4.62 -13.85 13.86
N LYS A 93 -4.73 -14.55 15.00
CA LYS A 93 -5.52 -15.78 15.11
C LYS A 93 -7.01 -15.55 14.81
N ALA A 94 -7.58 -14.45 15.29
CA ALA A 94 -8.96 -14.10 15.01
C ALA A 94 -9.18 -13.83 13.51
N LEU A 95 -8.27 -13.09 12.88
CA LEU A 95 -8.30 -12.82 11.44
C LEU A 95 -8.13 -14.08 10.60
N GLU A 96 -7.27 -15.02 11.03
CA GLU A 96 -7.09 -16.32 10.36
C GLU A 96 -8.39 -17.15 10.39
N GLU A 97 -9.06 -17.22 11.55
CA GLU A 97 -10.34 -17.94 11.64
C GLU A 97 -11.46 -17.24 10.85
N GLU A 98 -11.51 -15.91 10.86
CA GLU A 98 -12.46 -15.14 10.01
C GLU A 98 -12.20 -15.40 8.52
N ASN A 99 -10.94 -15.38 8.10
CA ASN A 99 -10.56 -15.64 6.71
C ASN A 99 -10.93 -17.07 6.28
N LYS A 100 -10.72 -18.04 7.17
CA LYS A 100 -11.10 -19.43 6.95
C LYS A 100 -12.61 -19.59 6.79
N LEU A 101 -13.41 -18.94 7.62
CA LEU A 101 -14.87 -18.96 7.50
C LEU A 101 -15.31 -18.32 6.18
N ALA A 102 -14.78 -17.14 5.84
CA ALA A 102 -15.07 -16.46 4.58
C ALA A 102 -14.70 -17.30 3.35
N ASN A 103 -13.57 -18.02 3.40
CA ASN A 103 -13.18 -18.96 2.34
C ASN A 103 -14.12 -20.16 2.23
N GLN A 104 -14.60 -20.71 3.35
CA GLN A 104 -15.60 -21.79 3.34
C GLN A 104 -16.91 -21.34 2.70
N GLU A 105 -17.42 -20.17 3.10
CA GLU A 105 -18.61 -19.57 2.50
C GLU A 105 -18.42 -19.34 1.00
N TYR A 106 -17.25 -18.86 0.59
CA TYR A 106 -16.90 -18.71 -0.82
C TYR A 106 -16.89 -20.05 -1.56
N GLU A 107 -16.27 -21.09 -1.02
CA GLU A 107 -16.24 -22.42 -1.62
C GLU A 107 -17.64 -23.00 -1.79
N ASP A 108 -18.50 -22.84 -0.76
CA ASP A 108 -19.86 -23.36 -0.79
C ASP A 108 -20.74 -22.60 -1.79
N ALA A 109 -20.58 -21.27 -1.89
CA ALA A 109 -21.23 -20.47 -2.91
C ALA A 109 -20.81 -20.88 -4.34
N VAL A 110 -19.52 -21.16 -4.55
CA VAL A 110 -19.00 -21.65 -5.84
C VAL A 110 -19.56 -23.04 -6.18
N LYS A 111 -19.63 -23.96 -5.20
CA LYS A 111 -20.25 -25.28 -5.39
C LYS A 111 -21.73 -25.16 -5.73
N GLU A 112 -22.48 -24.32 -5.00
CA GLU A 112 -23.90 -24.09 -5.26
C GLU A 112 -24.12 -23.54 -6.66
N MET A 113 -23.29 -22.58 -7.09
CA MET A 113 -23.33 -22.03 -8.44
C MET A 113 -23.04 -23.11 -9.50
N GLY A 114 -22.03 -23.97 -9.28
CA GLY A 114 -21.74 -25.11 -10.14
C GLY A 114 -22.94 -26.04 -10.30
N ASN A 115 -23.57 -26.45 -9.20
CA ASN A 115 -24.75 -27.31 -9.22
C ASN A 115 -25.94 -26.69 -9.98
N LYS A 116 -26.15 -25.37 -9.82
CA LYS A 116 -27.18 -24.63 -10.57
C LYS A 116 -26.90 -24.62 -12.07
N ILE A 117 -25.63 -24.42 -12.45
CA ILE A 117 -25.20 -24.46 -13.84
C ILE A 117 -25.42 -25.84 -14.44
N ASP A 118 -25.03 -26.92 -13.75
CA ASP A 118 -25.23 -28.30 -14.21
C ASP A 118 -26.71 -28.63 -14.41
N THR A 119 -27.55 -28.25 -13.45
CA THR A 119 -29.01 -28.41 -13.54
C THR A 119 -29.58 -27.67 -14.75
N MET A 120 -29.10 -26.43 -14.99
CA MET A 120 -29.52 -25.64 -16.14
C MET A 120 -29.07 -26.27 -17.47
N TYR A 121 -27.86 -26.83 -17.54
CA TYR A 121 -27.37 -27.55 -18.72
C TYR A 121 -28.24 -28.76 -19.06
N ILE A 122 -28.62 -29.57 -18.06
CA ILE A 122 -29.50 -30.72 -18.25
C ILE A 122 -30.86 -30.24 -18.78
N TYR A 123 -31.47 -29.25 -18.11
CA TYR A 123 -32.77 -28.71 -18.52
C TYR A 123 -32.78 -28.18 -19.96
N ILE A 124 -31.77 -27.41 -20.35
CA ILE A 124 -31.65 -26.86 -21.71
C ILE A 124 -31.50 -28.00 -22.73
N SER A 125 -30.70 -29.02 -22.41
CA SER A 125 -30.46 -30.17 -23.29
C SER A 125 -31.74 -30.98 -23.53
N ASP A 126 -32.50 -31.26 -22.47
CA ASP A 126 -33.77 -31.98 -22.57
C ASP A 126 -34.81 -31.18 -23.37
N ARG A 127 -34.93 -29.87 -23.11
CA ARG A 127 -35.83 -28.99 -23.87
C ARG A 127 -35.45 -28.92 -25.34
N TYR A 128 -34.16 -28.90 -25.66
CA TYR A 128 -33.68 -28.93 -27.04
C TYR A 128 -34.06 -30.25 -27.73
N LEU A 129 -33.87 -31.39 -27.06
CA LEU A 129 -34.23 -32.70 -27.60
C LEU A 129 -35.74 -32.81 -27.87
N GLU A 130 -36.59 -32.36 -26.95
CA GLU A 130 -38.05 -32.36 -27.15
C GLU A 130 -38.48 -31.47 -28.32
N ASN A 131 -37.86 -30.29 -28.46
CA ASN A 131 -38.12 -29.41 -29.60
C ASN A 131 -37.73 -30.08 -30.94
N VAL A 132 -36.57 -30.74 -30.99
CA VAL A 132 -36.12 -31.46 -32.18
C VAL A 132 -37.08 -32.60 -32.53
N LYS A 133 -37.50 -33.40 -31.54
CA LYS A 133 -38.50 -34.47 -31.76
C LYS A 133 -39.82 -33.92 -32.32
N ALA A 134 -40.31 -32.81 -31.76
CA ALA A 134 -41.54 -32.17 -32.25
C ALA A 134 -41.39 -31.73 -33.71
N GLN A 135 -40.28 -31.07 -34.06
CA GLN A 135 -40.01 -30.65 -35.44
C GLN A 135 -39.94 -31.84 -36.42
N ILE A 136 -39.30 -32.94 -36.01
CA ILE A 136 -39.24 -34.17 -36.82
C ILE A 136 -40.64 -34.73 -37.03
N ASN A 137 -41.43 -34.88 -35.98
CA ASN A 137 -42.80 -35.41 -36.06
C ASN A 137 -43.69 -34.55 -36.97
N ASP A 138 -43.61 -33.22 -36.85
CA ASP A 138 -44.36 -32.30 -37.70
C ASP A 138 -43.93 -32.42 -39.17
N THR A 139 -42.64 -32.59 -39.44
CA THR A 139 -42.12 -32.78 -40.80
C THR A 139 -42.58 -34.11 -41.39
N LEU A 140 -42.54 -35.19 -40.61
CA LEU A 140 -43.04 -36.51 -41.04
C LEU A 140 -44.54 -36.48 -41.36
N ARG A 141 -45.35 -35.78 -40.55
CA ARG A 141 -46.78 -35.59 -40.84
C ARG A 141 -47.01 -34.88 -42.17
N ARG A 142 -46.31 -33.77 -42.42
CA ARG A 142 -46.43 -33.04 -43.70
C ARG A 142 -46.08 -33.92 -44.90
N ILE A 143 -45.00 -34.70 -44.81
CA ILE A 143 -44.60 -35.63 -45.89
C ILE A 143 -45.69 -36.69 -46.12
N ALA A 144 -46.27 -37.25 -45.06
CA ALA A 144 -47.33 -38.25 -45.18
C ALA A 144 -48.62 -37.68 -45.81
N ASP A 145 -48.99 -36.46 -45.44
CA ASP A 145 -50.14 -35.75 -46.01
C ASP A 145 -49.92 -35.45 -47.51
N GLU A 146 -48.71 -35.00 -47.89
CA GLU A 146 -48.32 -34.77 -49.29
C GLU A 146 -48.37 -36.05 -50.14
N GLN A 147 -47.87 -37.18 -49.62
CA GLN A 147 -47.91 -38.46 -50.31
C GLN A 147 -49.33 -39.00 -50.49
N SER A 148 -50.21 -38.78 -49.50
CA SER A 148 -51.62 -39.17 -49.57
C SER A 148 -52.38 -38.38 -50.65
N LEU A 149 -52.01 -37.12 -50.88
CA LEU A 149 -52.55 -36.28 -51.96
C LEU A 149 -52.06 -36.68 -53.35
N GLN A 150 -50.88 -37.29 -53.48
CA GLN A 150 -50.33 -37.75 -54.76
C GLN A 150 -50.90 -39.11 -55.22
N LEU A 151 -51.60 -39.83 -54.33
CA LEU A 151 -52.18 -41.15 -54.59
C LEU A 151 -53.71 -41.13 -54.80
N GLN A 152 -54.34 -39.96 -54.81
CA GLN A 152 -55.74 -39.73 -55.20
C GLN A 152 -55.81 -39.10 -56.60
#